data_AF-A0A922SE27-F1
#
_entry.id   AF-A0A922SE27-F1
#
_cell.length_a   1.000
_cell.length_b   1.000
_cell.length_c   1.000
_cell.angle_alpha   90.00
_cell.angle_beta   90.00
_cell.angle_gamma   90.00
#
_symmetry.space_group_name_H-M   'P 1'
#
loop_
_entity.id
_entity.type
_entity.pdbx_description
1 polymer ?
#
loop_
_entity_poly.entity_id
_entity_poly.type
_entity_poly.pdbx_seq_one_letter_code
_entity_poly.pdbx_strand_id
1 'polypeptide(L)'
;ALDVIKEEHTMPAQRRRDKREVPFTHDEKRIAGVDGYGFPTLEGLVGLYSDGVNERGYFMAVLEASRECLMKNHDKFSRTVPMDNGRNCDVSFDIFECISDRIGEYCGTSGL
;
A
#
# COMPACT_ATOMS: atom_id res chain seq x y z
N ALA A 1 -17.37 6.59 -31.52
CA ALA A 1 -16.96 5.64 -30.48
C ALA A 1 -15.77 6.21 -29.74
N LEU A 2 -16.02 6.82 -28.59
CA LEU A 2 -15.14 7.00 -27.42
C LEU A 2 -15.79 8.08 -26.53
N ASP A 3 -16.98 7.77 -26.02
CA ASP A 3 -17.53 8.47 -24.87
C ASP A 3 -16.91 7.80 -23.64
N VAL A 4 -15.72 8.27 -23.26
CA VAL A 4 -15.08 7.86 -22.01
C VAL A 4 -15.88 8.51 -20.90
N ILE A 5 -16.54 7.65 -20.13
CA ILE A 5 -17.43 7.96 -19.02
C ILE A 5 -16.72 8.92 -18.07
N LYS A 6 -17.33 10.10 -17.93
CA LYS A 6 -17.00 11.10 -16.93
C LYS A 6 -17.58 10.65 -15.58
N GLU A 7 -17.10 9.53 -15.05
CA GLU A 7 -17.39 9.14 -13.67
C GLU A 7 -16.28 9.69 -12.79
N GLU A 8 -16.51 10.93 -12.36
CA GLU A 8 -15.98 11.44 -11.10
C GLU A 8 -16.23 10.36 -10.04
N HIS A 9 -15.19 9.61 -9.69
CA HIS A 9 -15.23 8.66 -8.58
C HIS A 9 -15.31 9.47 -7.29
N THR A 10 -16.48 10.01 -7.00
CA THR A 10 -16.79 10.55 -5.68
C THR A 10 -16.74 9.35 -4.73
N MET A 11 -15.65 9.27 -3.96
CA MET A 11 -15.50 8.29 -2.89
C MET A 11 -16.80 8.29 -2.07
N PRO A 12 -17.52 7.16 -1.95
CA PRO A 12 -18.82 7.14 -1.29
C PRO A 12 -18.65 7.65 0.14
N ALA A 13 -19.51 8.59 0.53
CA ALA A 13 -19.55 9.16 1.86
C ALA A 13 -19.51 8.04 2.91
N GLN A 14 -18.44 8.05 3.71
CA GLN A 14 -18.15 7.22 4.87
C GLN A 14 -19.20 6.14 5.17
N ARG A 15 -19.03 4.94 4.60
CA ARG A 15 -19.52 3.73 5.28
C ARG A 15 -18.83 3.70 6.64
N ARG A 16 -19.57 3.96 7.73
CA ARG A 16 -19.11 3.64 9.09
C ARG A 16 -18.96 2.11 9.17
N ARG A 17 -17.82 1.61 8.71
CA ARG A 17 -17.33 0.30 9.13
C ARG A 17 -17.03 0.45 10.61
N ASP A 18 -17.65 -0.39 11.43
CA ASP A 18 -17.29 -0.44 12.85
C ASP A 18 -15.78 -0.66 12.95
N LYS A 19 -15.10 0.23 13.67
CA LYS A 19 -13.70 0.02 14.00
C LYS A 19 -13.65 -1.25 14.84
N ARG A 20 -12.86 -2.23 14.40
CA ARG A 20 -12.59 -3.42 15.21
C ARG A 20 -11.95 -2.95 16.53
N GLU A 21 -12.57 -3.26 17.65
CA GLU A 21 -12.07 -2.87 18.98
C GLU A 21 -10.87 -3.72 19.42
N VAL A 22 -10.73 -4.91 18.85
CA VAL A 22 -9.63 -5.83 19.15
C VAL A 22 -8.47 -5.66 18.16
N PRO A 23 -7.22 -5.51 18.65
CA PRO A 23 -6.04 -5.48 17.80
C PRO A 23 -5.89 -6.75 16.95
N PHE A 24 -5.28 -6.62 15.78
CA PHE A 24 -4.94 -7.79 14.96
C PHE A 24 -3.98 -8.74 15.70
N THR A 25 -4.25 -10.04 15.60
CA THR A 25 -3.35 -11.10 16.05
C THR A 25 -2.05 -11.10 15.24
N HIS A 26 -1.02 -11.81 15.71
CA HIS A 26 0.25 -11.92 14.98
C HIS A 26 0.06 -12.52 13.58
N ASP A 27 -0.77 -13.56 13.46
CA ASP A 27 -1.06 -14.22 12.19
C ASP A 27 -1.83 -13.28 11.25
N GLU A 28 -2.81 -12.53 11.77
CA GLU A 28 -3.52 -11.52 10.98
C GLU A 28 -2.60 -10.40 10.49
N LYS A 29 -1.63 -9.96 11.30
CA LYS A 29 -0.64 -8.96 10.89
C LYS A 29 0.29 -9.49 9.80
N ARG A 30 0.72 -10.75 9.93
CA ARG A 30 1.51 -11.43 8.90
C ARG A 30 0.73 -11.52 7.59
N ILE A 31 -0.54 -11.92 7.64
CA ILE A 31 -1.42 -11.98 6.46
C ILE A 31 -1.65 -10.58 5.87
N ALA A 32 -1.79 -9.56 6.72
CA ALA A 32 -1.95 -8.17 6.29
C ALA A 32 -0.65 -7.52 5.77
N GLY A 33 0.49 -8.21 5.85
CA GLY A 33 1.77 -7.70 5.35
C GLY A 33 2.37 -6.57 6.19
N VAL A 34 2.01 -6.48 7.47
CA VAL A 34 2.48 -5.43 8.40
C VAL A 34 3.26 -6.00 9.59
N ASP A 35 4.12 -5.18 10.19
CA ASP A 35 4.91 -5.55 11.36
C ASP A 35 4.07 -5.54 12.67
N GLY A 36 4.72 -5.81 13.80
CA GLY A 36 4.08 -5.83 15.12
C GLY A 36 3.41 -4.50 15.52
N TYR A 37 3.84 -3.38 14.94
CA TYR A 37 3.34 -2.03 15.16
C TYR A 37 2.34 -1.59 14.09
N GLY A 38 2.16 -2.39 13.04
CA GLY A 38 1.30 -2.12 11.90
C GLY A 38 2.01 -1.40 10.75
N PHE A 39 3.33 -1.23 10.78
CA PHE A 39 4.06 -0.67 9.65
C PHE A 39 4.09 -1.66 8.48
N PRO A 40 3.82 -1.25 7.22
CA PRO A 40 3.97 -2.13 6.08
C PRO A 40 5.38 -2.75 5.99
N THR A 41 5.44 -4.02 5.61
CA THR A 41 6.71 -4.75 5.44
C THR A 41 7.05 -4.89 3.96
N LEU A 42 8.34 -5.06 3.65
CA LEU A 42 8.77 -5.29 2.27
C LEU A 42 8.13 -6.56 1.69
N GLU A 43 8.16 -7.66 2.44
CA GLU A 43 7.54 -8.93 2.04
C GLU A 43 6.03 -8.76 1.82
N GLY A 44 5.33 -8.08 2.73
CA GLY A 44 3.91 -7.82 2.63
C GLY A 44 3.53 -7.00 1.40
N LEU A 45 4.27 -5.93 1.12
CA LEU A 45 4.02 -5.07 -0.05
C LEU A 45 4.33 -5.79 -1.36
N VAL A 46 5.44 -6.51 -1.44
CA VAL A 46 5.80 -7.29 -2.63
C VAL A 46 4.75 -8.36 -2.90
N GLY A 47 4.30 -9.07 -1.85
CA GLY A 47 3.23 -10.04 -1.96
C GLY A 47 1.92 -9.41 -2.44
N LEU A 48 1.52 -8.28 -1.84
CA LEU A 48 0.28 -7.59 -2.18
C LEU A 48 0.23 -7.13 -3.64
N TYR A 49 1.28 -6.46 -4.12
CA TYR A 49 1.29 -5.92 -5.48
C TYR A 49 1.57 -6.97 -6.55
N SER A 50 2.34 -8.02 -6.22
CA SER A 50 2.68 -9.07 -7.19
C SER A 50 1.67 -10.21 -7.23
N ASP A 51 0.67 -10.23 -6.34
CA ASP A 51 -0.34 -11.28 -6.32
C ASP A 51 -1.10 -11.33 -7.65
N GLY A 52 -1.22 -12.54 -8.21
CA GLY A 52 -1.85 -12.76 -9.51
C GLY A 52 -1.05 -12.27 -10.74
N VAL A 53 0.14 -11.68 -10.58
CA VAL A 53 0.97 -11.23 -11.71
C VAL A 53 2.12 -12.20 -11.96
N ASN A 54 2.19 -12.74 -13.19
CA ASN A 54 3.24 -13.69 -13.59
C ASN A 54 4.24 -13.05 -14.57
N GLU A 55 4.81 -11.91 -14.18
CA GLU A 55 5.77 -11.17 -14.99
C GLU A 55 6.98 -10.78 -14.14
N ARG A 56 8.18 -11.22 -14.57
CA ARG A 56 9.40 -11.04 -13.77
C ARG A 56 9.80 -9.57 -13.65
N GLY A 57 9.64 -8.78 -14.70
CA GLY A 57 9.98 -7.36 -14.68
C GLY A 57 9.10 -6.61 -13.70
N TYR A 58 7.78 -6.86 -13.74
CA TYR A 58 6.83 -6.33 -12.77
C TYR A 58 7.22 -6.67 -11.32
N PHE A 59 7.55 -7.93 -11.03
CA PHE A 59 7.99 -8.33 -9.69
C PHE A 59 9.22 -7.53 -9.23
N MET A 60 10.21 -7.34 -10.11
CA MET A 60 11.42 -6.56 -9.81
C MET A 60 11.09 -5.09 -9.58
N ALA A 61 10.19 -4.51 -10.39
CA ALA A 61 9.74 -3.13 -10.24
C ALA A 61 9.01 -2.92 -8.91
N VAL A 62 8.10 -3.84 -8.54
CA VAL A 62 7.42 -3.83 -7.24
C VAL A 62 8.42 -3.92 -6.08
N LEU A 63 9.40 -4.82 -6.17
CA LEU A 63 10.43 -4.99 -5.14
C LEU A 63 11.25 -3.71 -4.92
N GLU A 64 11.68 -3.08 -6.01
CA GLU A 64 12.45 -1.84 -5.96
C GLU A 64 11.62 -0.67 -5.43
N ALA A 65 10.40 -0.49 -5.96
CA ALA A 65 9.46 0.53 -5.50
C ALA A 65 9.14 0.38 -4.01
N SER A 66 8.81 -0.83 -3.57
CA SER A 66 8.48 -1.11 -2.17
C SER A 66 9.64 -0.77 -1.24
N ARG A 67 10.87 -1.15 -1.62
CA ARG A 67 12.07 -0.85 -0.82
C ARG A 67 12.30 0.66 -0.73
N GLU A 68 12.22 1.38 -1.84
CA GLU A 68 12.43 2.83 -1.88
C GLU A 68 11.39 3.57 -1.03
N CYS A 69 10.11 3.26 -1.22
CA CYS A 69 9.00 3.95 -0.55
C CYS A 69 8.94 3.65 0.95
N LEU A 70 9.31 2.43 1.37
CA LEU A 70 9.48 2.12 2.79
C LEU A 70 10.61 2.95 3.42
N MET A 71 11.77 3.05 2.77
CA MET A 71 12.89 3.83 3.30
C MET A 71 12.55 5.32 3.39
N LYS A 72 11.87 5.89 2.39
CA LYS A 72 11.43 7.29 2.37
C LYS A 72 10.51 7.65 3.55
N ASN A 73 9.73 6.70 4.05
CA ASN A 73 8.72 6.93 5.08
C ASN A 73 9.07 6.31 6.44
N HIS A 74 10.24 5.66 6.54
CA HIS A 74 10.67 4.93 7.74
C HIS A 74 10.61 5.79 9.01
N ASP A 75 11.08 7.04 8.94
CA ASP A 75 11.18 7.92 10.10
C ASP A 75 9.87 8.65 10.43
N LYS A 76 8.88 8.61 9.53
CA LYS A 76 7.57 9.21 9.76
C LYS A 76 6.64 8.31 10.59
N PHE A 77 6.93 7.01 10.63
CA PHE A 77 6.09 6.03 11.31
C PHE A 77 6.38 5.96 12.81
N SER A 78 5.33 6.04 13.63
CA SER A 78 5.49 5.91 15.07
C SER A 78 5.39 4.45 15.51
N ARG A 79 6.50 3.88 15.98
CA ARG A 79 6.56 2.52 16.56
C ARG A 79 6.20 2.47 18.04
N THR A 80 5.80 3.59 18.65
CA THR A 80 5.42 3.63 20.07
C THR A 80 3.91 3.63 20.29
N VAL A 81 3.14 3.91 19.24
CA VAL A 81 1.68 3.94 19.29
C VAL A 81 1.11 3.05 18.18
N PRO A 82 0.11 2.20 18.48
CA PRO A 82 -0.59 1.42 17.47
C PRO A 82 -1.18 2.31 16.35
N MET A 83 -1.45 1.71 15.20
CA MET A 83 -2.02 2.38 14.00
C MET A 83 -3.32 3.16 14.21
N ASP A 84 -3.97 3.03 15.37
CA ASP A 84 -5.27 3.63 15.63
C ASP A 84 -5.26 5.16 15.67
N ASN A 85 -4.06 5.76 15.72
CA ASN A 85 -3.82 7.19 15.67
C ASN A 85 -3.63 7.58 14.20
N GLY A 86 -4.56 8.34 13.62
CA GLY A 86 -4.64 8.63 12.17
C GLY A 86 -3.33 8.93 11.43
N ARG A 87 -2.32 9.50 12.11
CA ARG A 87 -0.95 9.69 11.57
C ARG A 87 -0.33 8.42 10.96
N ASN A 88 -0.49 7.26 11.60
CA ASN A 88 0.08 6.02 11.06
C ASN A 88 -0.67 5.54 9.80
N CYS A 89 -1.98 5.85 9.70
CA CYS A 89 -2.75 5.65 8.47
C CYS A 89 -2.25 6.58 7.36
N ASP A 90 -1.97 7.86 7.66
CA ASP A 90 -1.43 8.83 6.70
C ASP A 90 -0.08 8.34 6.15
N VAL A 91 0.84 7.91 7.01
CA VAL A 91 2.14 7.36 6.59
C VAL A 91 1.99 6.11 5.71
N SER A 92 1.00 5.26 6.02
CA SER A 92 0.74 4.07 5.20
C SER A 92 0.18 4.45 3.83
N PHE A 93 -0.68 5.47 3.78
CA PHE A 93 -1.19 6.03 2.54
C PHE A 93 -0.07 6.60 1.67
N ASP A 94 0.84 7.40 2.26
CA ASP A 94 2.05 7.92 1.58
C ASP A 94 2.89 6.79 0.94
N ILE A 95 3.02 5.65 1.63
CA ILE A 95 3.76 4.49 1.13
C ILE A 95 3.04 3.87 -0.08
N PHE A 96 1.72 3.66 0.00
CA PHE A 96 0.95 3.09 -1.11
C PHE A 96 0.91 4.01 -2.34
N GLU A 97 0.77 5.31 -2.14
CA GLU A 97 0.82 6.30 -3.22
C GLU A 97 2.19 6.27 -3.92
N CYS A 98 3.28 6.34 -3.14
CA CYS A 98 4.64 6.26 -3.67
C CYS A 98 4.89 4.99 -4.50
N ILE A 99 4.43 3.82 -4.03
CA ILE A 99 4.61 2.56 -4.76
C ILE A 99 3.79 2.57 -6.04
N SER A 100 2.55 3.07 -5.98
CA SER A 100 1.66 3.15 -7.13
C SER A 100 2.24 4.05 -8.22
N ASP A 101 2.85 5.18 -7.85
CA ASP A 101 3.55 6.07 -8.79
C ASP A 101 4.73 5.36 -9.47
N ARG A 102 5.59 4.67 -8.70
CA ARG A 102 6.75 3.94 -9.23
C ARG A 102 6.35 2.78 -10.16
N ILE A 103 5.31 2.04 -9.81
CA ILE A 103 4.78 0.98 -10.68
C ILE A 103 4.15 1.60 -11.93
N GLY A 104 3.44 2.73 -11.78
CA GLY A 104 2.90 3.50 -12.90
C GLY A 104 3.97 3.94 -13.89
N GLU A 105 5.12 4.41 -13.41
CA GLU A 105 6.31 4.73 -14.22
C GLU A 105 6.81 3.51 -15.00
N TYR A 106 6.92 2.34 -14.35
CA TYR A 106 7.32 1.09 -15.00
C TYR A 106 6.32 0.65 -16.10
N CYS A 107 5.03 0.67 -15.79
CA CYS A 107 4.00 0.32 -16.77
C CYS A 107 3.92 1.34 -17.92
N GLY A 108 4.17 2.62 -17.66
CA GLY A 108 4.20 3.69 -18.66
C GLY A 108 5.45 3.69 -19.54
N THR A 109 6.56 3.11 -19.09
CA THR A 109 7.79 2.94 -19.89
C THR A 109 7.76 1.72 -20.79
N SER A 110 6.82 0.80 -20.60
CA SER A 110 6.66 -0.43 -21.41
C SER A 110 6.02 -0.21 -22.80
N GLY A 111 6.00 1.04 -23.29
CA GLY A 111 5.32 1.45 -24.52
C GLY A 111 6.20 2.02 -25.63
N LEU A 112 7.50 1.69 -25.68
CA LEU A 112 8.39 2.02 -26.81
C LEU A 112 8.92 0.78 -27.53
#